data_AF-A0A7J0D3N5-F1
#
_entry.id   AF-A0A7J0D3N5-F1
#
_cell.length_a   1.000
_cell.length_b   1.000
_cell.length_c   1.000
_cell.angle_alpha   90.00
_cell.angle_beta   90.00
_cell.angle_gamma   90.00
#
_symmetry.space_group_name_H-M   'P 1'
#
loop_
_entity.id
_entity.type
_entity.pdbx_description
1 polymer ?
#
loop_
_entity_poly.entity_id
_entity_poly.type
_entity_poly.pdbx_seq_one_letter_code
_entity_poly.pdbx_strand_id
1 'polypeptide(L)'
;MRSVSNRTRIGLLAAFTAFSAVLSTGSAAAATELNGDWAPFDRCPVDAPAMLAADGITNIATCISSSSVTGSITLGKSVVPTGNSDLQLGVIQHNNGTSTLVAPPEGALTADPAVVPGGCSG
;
A
#
# COMPACT_ATOMS: atom_id res chain seq x y z
N MET A 1 67.68 -24.14 40.83
CA MET A 1 67.98 -23.86 39.40
C MET A 1 67.48 -25.02 38.54
N ARG A 2 66.36 -24.83 37.85
CA ARG A 2 65.89 -25.68 36.75
C ARG A 2 65.32 -24.75 35.69
N SER A 3 65.91 -24.83 34.49
CA SER A 3 65.55 -24.07 33.30
C SER A 3 64.24 -24.62 32.73
N VAL A 4 63.24 -23.76 32.50
CA VAL A 4 62.01 -24.12 31.77
C VAL A 4 61.93 -23.24 30.52
N SER A 5 61.77 -23.95 29.40
CA SER A 5 61.84 -23.54 28.01
C SER A 5 60.88 -22.41 27.63
N ASN A 6 61.40 -21.46 26.84
CA ASN A 6 60.75 -20.21 26.43
C ASN A 6 60.07 -20.32 25.04
N ARG A 7 59.36 -21.42 24.76
CA ARG A 7 58.77 -21.69 23.43
C ARG A 7 57.37 -22.26 23.52
N THR A 8 56.36 -21.44 23.82
CA THR A 8 54.93 -21.73 23.56
C THR A 8 54.02 -20.55 23.96
N ARG A 9 54.28 -19.34 23.47
CA ARG A 9 53.38 -18.19 23.71
C ARG A 9 53.20 -17.25 22.51
N ILE A 10 53.14 -17.80 21.31
CA ILE A 10 52.72 -17.03 20.12
C ILE A 10 51.83 -17.96 19.29
N GLY A 11 50.51 -17.85 19.46
CA GLY A 11 49.59 -18.70 18.70
C GLY A 11 48.14 -18.67 19.15
N LEU A 12 47.64 -17.57 19.71
CA LEU A 12 46.24 -17.47 20.14
C LEU A 12 45.70 -16.02 20.03
N LEU A 13 46.00 -15.32 18.93
CA LEU A 13 45.46 -13.98 18.65
C LEU A 13 45.04 -13.84 17.17
N ALA A 14 44.32 -14.83 16.62
CA ALA A 14 43.88 -14.77 15.22
C ALA A 14 42.54 -15.48 14.96
N ALA A 15 41.54 -15.33 15.84
CA ALA A 15 40.25 -15.97 15.62
C ALA A 15 39.05 -15.25 16.27
N PHE A 16 38.88 -13.93 16.11
CA PHE A 16 37.62 -13.26 16.52
C PHE A 16 37.30 -11.99 15.70
N THR A 17 37.46 -12.00 14.38
CA THR A 17 37.00 -10.89 13.51
C THR A 17 36.34 -11.38 12.23
N ALA A 18 35.37 -12.29 12.36
CA ALA A 18 34.53 -12.68 11.23
C ALA A 18 33.14 -13.13 11.71
N PHE A 19 32.35 -12.21 12.26
CA PHE A 19 30.89 -12.36 12.30
C PHE A 19 30.22 -10.99 12.49
N SER A 20 30.31 -10.15 11.47
CA SER A 20 29.52 -8.91 11.38
C SER A 20 29.14 -8.66 9.93
N ALA A 21 28.50 -9.65 9.33
CA ALA A 21 27.82 -9.48 8.06
C ALA A 21 26.46 -10.17 8.17
N VAL A 22 25.45 -9.49 7.65
CA VAL A 22 24.10 -9.98 7.34
C VAL A 22 23.08 -9.90 8.48
N LEU A 23 22.71 -8.68 8.86
CA LEU A 23 21.32 -8.34 9.20
C LEU A 23 20.95 -6.95 8.65
N SER A 24 21.29 -6.68 7.37
CA SER A 24 20.53 -5.70 6.58
C SER A 24 19.39 -6.44 5.90
N THR A 25 18.46 -6.98 6.68
CA THR A 25 17.10 -7.22 6.18
C THR A 25 16.39 -5.88 6.21
N GLY A 26 16.81 -4.98 5.32
CA GLY A 26 15.89 -3.97 4.83
C GLY A 26 14.82 -4.76 4.10
N SER A 27 13.66 -4.92 4.73
CA SER A 27 12.45 -5.30 4.02
C SER A 27 12.10 -4.14 3.10
N ALA A 28 12.84 -4.00 2.00
CA ALA A 28 12.29 -3.44 0.80
C ALA A 28 11.18 -4.42 0.43
N ALA A 29 9.96 -4.10 0.83
CA ALA A 29 8.78 -4.73 0.27
C ALA A 29 8.90 -4.49 -1.24
N ALA A 30 9.35 -5.52 -1.96
CA ALA A 30 9.18 -5.55 -3.39
C ALA A 30 7.69 -5.36 -3.60
N ALA A 31 7.28 -4.22 -4.16
CA ALA A 31 5.93 -4.06 -4.64
C ALA A 31 5.73 -5.23 -5.61
N THR A 32 4.94 -6.22 -5.20
CA THR A 32 4.54 -7.29 -6.09
C THR A 32 3.87 -6.59 -7.27
N GLU A 33 4.51 -6.60 -8.43
CA GLU A 33 3.88 -6.15 -9.66
C GLU A 33 2.81 -7.19 -10.00
N LEU A 34 1.59 -6.91 -9.55
CA LEU A 34 0.44 -7.77 -9.78
C LEU A 34 0.14 -7.77 -11.28
N ASN A 35 0.06 -8.95 -11.88
CA ASN A 35 -0.02 -9.13 -13.33
C ASN A 35 -1.41 -8.71 -13.88
N GLY A 36 -1.52 -7.54 -14.52
CA GLY A 36 -2.75 -6.98 -15.15
C GLY A 36 -2.89 -5.46 -14.91
N ASP A 37 -3.88 -4.80 -15.52
CA ASP A 37 -4.34 -3.41 -15.23
C ASP A 37 -4.93 -3.27 -13.81
N TRP A 38 -4.28 -3.87 -12.81
CA TRP A 38 -4.61 -3.69 -11.41
C TRP A 38 -4.31 -2.24 -11.09
N ALA A 39 -5.38 -1.42 -11.13
CA ALA A 39 -5.42 -0.02 -10.73
C ALA A 39 -4.45 0.25 -9.57
N PRO A 40 -3.80 1.42 -9.51
CA PRO A 40 -2.87 1.71 -8.42
C PRO A 40 -3.63 1.59 -7.08
N PHE A 41 -3.46 0.49 -6.35
CA PHE A 41 -4.10 0.25 -5.05
C PHE A 41 -3.35 0.99 -3.92
N ASP A 42 -2.80 2.17 -4.22
CA ASP A 42 -1.94 2.93 -3.32
C ASP A 42 -2.73 3.83 -2.37
N ARG A 43 -4.04 4.02 -2.61
CA ARG A 43 -4.89 4.91 -1.81
C ARG A 43 -5.91 4.17 -0.96
N CYS A 44 -6.05 2.86 -1.12
CA CYS A 44 -6.84 2.05 -0.20
C CYS A 44 -6.38 2.28 1.25
N PRO A 45 -7.29 2.59 2.19
CA PRO A 45 -6.92 2.93 3.56
C PRO A 45 -6.63 1.67 4.39
N VAL A 46 -5.75 0.79 3.91
CA VAL A 46 -5.44 -0.52 4.51
C VAL A 46 -4.86 -0.39 5.92
N ASP A 47 -4.17 0.72 6.19
CA ASP A 47 -3.59 1.04 7.49
C ASP A 47 -4.55 1.81 8.41
N ALA A 48 -5.77 2.12 7.96
CA ALA A 48 -6.74 2.78 8.81
C ALA A 48 -7.10 1.87 10.01
N PRO A 49 -7.17 2.40 11.24
CA PRO A 49 -7.42 1.58 12.42
C PRO A 49 -8.68 0.72 12.33
N ALA A 50 -9.74 1.22 11.68
CA ALA A 50 -10.96 0.46 11.47
C ALA A 50 -10.78 -0.73 10.52
N MET A 51 -9.95 -0.57 9.48
CA MET A 51 -9.64 -1.64 8.51
C MET A 51 -8.76 -2.72 9.16
N LEU A 52 -7.77 -2.31 9.95
CA LEU A 52 -6.89 -3.21 10.70
C LEU A 52 -7.61 -3.98 11.82
N ALA A 53 -8.71 -3.44 12.34
CA ALA A 53 -9.52 -4.08 13.38
C ALA A 53 -10.46 -5.18 12.83
N ALA A 54 -10.58 -5.33 11.50
CA ALA A 54 -11.39 -6.36 10.89
C ALA A 54 -10.78 -7.76 11.13
N ASP A 55 -11.62 -8.72 11.52
CA ASP A 55 -11.20 -10.08 11.90
C ASP A 55 -11.30 -11.11 10.76
N GLY A 56 -11.91 -10.72 9.64
CA GLY A 56 -12.16 -11.58 8.49
C GLY A 56 -13.32 -12.58 8.66
N ILE A 57 -14.06 -12.52 9.77
CA ILE A 57 -15.18 -13.42 10.09
C ILE A 57 -16.45 -12.61 10.39
N THR A 58 -16.39 -11.78 11.42
CA THR A 58 -17.48 -10.91 11.87
C THR A 58 -17.45 -9.58 11.13
N ASN A 59 -16.24 -9.10 10.85
CA ASN A 59 -15.95 -7.85 10.17
C ASN A 59 -14.96 -8.16 9.04
N ILE A 60 -15.40 -8.00 7.80
CA ILE A 60 -14.60 -8.30 6.62
C ILE A 60 -14.22 -6.98 5.95
N ALA A 61 -12.94 -6.62 6.03
CA ALA A 61 -12.41 -5.46 5.34
C ALA A 61 -12.09 -5.79 3.87
N THR A 62 -12.54 -4.93 2.97
CA THR A 62 -12.30 -5.01 1.53
C THR A 62 -11.95 -3.63 1.01
N CYS A 63 -11.12 -3.54 -0.03
CA CYS A 63 -10.96 -2.29 -0.76
C CYS A 63 -11.72 -2.35 -2.09
N ILE A 64 -12.48 -1.31 -2.38
CA ILE A 64 -13.07 -1.06 -3.70
C ILE A 64 -12.16 -0.08 -4.41
N SER A 65 -11.67 -0.47 -5.59
CA SER A 65 -10.87 0.38 -6.46
C SER A 65 -11.45 0.42 -7.88
N SER A 66 -11.45 1.59 -8.49
CA SER A 66 -11.77 1.78 -9.90
C SER A 66 -10.99 2.97 -10.44
N SER A 67 -10.10 2.71 -11.40
CA SER A 67 -9.32 3.74 -12.08
C SER A 67 -9.70 3.80 -13.57
N SER A 68 -9.70 4.99 -14.14
CA SER A 68 -9.85 5.20 -15.58
C SER A 68 -8.99 6.37 -16.03
N VAL A 69 -8.13 6.14 -17.01
CA VAL A 69 -7.20 7.17 -17.53
C VAL A 69 -7.95 8.26 -18.30
N THR A 70 -9.05 7.90 -18.97
CA THR A 70 -9.93 8.82 -19.71
C THR A 70 -11.35 8.27 -19.67
N GLY A 71 -12.34 9.10 -19.98
CA GLY A 71 -13.71 8.61 -20.12
C GLY A 71 -14.64 9.62 -20.75
N SER A 72 -15.94 9.35 -20.66
CA SER A 72 -16.96 10.33 -21.00
C SER A 72 -18.18 10.18 -20.09
N ILE A 73 -18.80 11.31 -19.79
CA ILE A 73 -20.05 11.37 -19.04
C ILE A 73 -21.07 12.10 -19.91
N THR A 74 -22.26 11.51 -20.04
CA THR A 74 -23.37 12.16 -20.73
C THR A 74 -24.16 13.01 -19.75
N LEU A 75 -24.19 14.33 -20.00
CA LEU A 75 -24.98 15.31 -19.24
C LEU A 75 -26.10 15.83 -20.14
N GLY A 76 -27.31 15.31 -19.95
CA GLY A 76 -28.45 15.61 -20.82
C GLY A 76 -28.19 15.14 -22.25
N LYS A 77 -28.00 16.08 -23.19
CA LYS A 77 -27.67 15.81 -24.60
C LYS A 77 -26.18 15.95 -24.93
N SER A 78 -25.39 16.43 -23.97
CA SER A 78 -23.96 16.70 -24.16
C SER A 78 -23.13 15.53 -23.68
N VAL A 79 -22.14 15.11 -24.48
CA VAL A 79 -21.11 14.16 -24.06
C VAL A 79 -19.89 14.95 -23.62
N VAL A 80 -19.51 14.82 -22.36
CA VAL A 80 -18.37 15.53 -21.77
C VAL A 80 -17.21 14.55 -21.61
N PRO A 81 -16.06 14.78 -22.26
CA PRO A 81 -14.88 13.96 -22.02
C PRO A 81 -14.38 14.20 -20.59
N THR A 82 -13.97 13.12 -19.92
CA THR A 82 -13.34 13.16 -18.60
C THR A 82 -11.86 12.82 -18.73
N GLY A 83 -11.05 13.44 -17.87
CA GLY A 83 -9.65 13.05 -17.69
C GLY A 83 -9.51 11.82 -16.80
N ASN A 84 -8.38 11.73 -16.11
CA ASN A 84 -8.10 10.63 -15.19
C ASN A 84 -9.07 10.68 -13.99
N SER A 85 -9.54 9.51 -13.56
CA SER A 85 -10.35 9.35 -12.36
C SER A 85 -9.93 8.10 -11.62
N ASP A 86 -9.82 8.21 -10.30
CA ASP A 86 -9.44 7.13 -9.40
C ASP A 86 -10.36 7.14 -8.18
N LEU A 87 -11.12 6.07 -8.02
CA LEU A 87 -11.99 5.80 -6.87
C LEU A 87 -11.35 4.70 -6.04
N GLN A 88 -11.01 4.99 -4.79
CA GLN A 88 -10.54 4.02 -3.81
C GLN A 88 -11.18 4.24 -2.46
N LEU A 89 -11.76 3.19 -1.87
CA LEU A 89 -12.30 3.24 -0.52
C LEU A 89 -12.26 1.88 0.17
N GLY A 90 -12.12 1.91 1.49
CA GLY A 90 -12.31 0.75 2.34
C GLY A 90 -13.80 0.51 2.61
N VAL A 91 -14.20 -0.75 2.63
CA VAL A 91 -15.52 -1.21 3.06
C VAL A 91 -15.34 -2.31 4.08
N ILE A 92 -15.95 -2.14 5.25
CA ILE A 92 -16.03 -3.16 6.27
C ILE A 92 -17.45 -3.70 6.26
N GLN A 93 -17.61 -4.96 5.86
CA GLN A 93 -18.88 -5.67 5.95
C GLN A 93 -19.00 -6.33 7.31
N HIS A 94 -20.13 -6.11 7.97
CA HIS A 94 -20.45 -6.65 9.27
C HIS A 94 -21.37 -7.88 9.11
N ASN A 95 -21.25 -8.86 10.00
CA ASN A 95 -22.08 -10.07 10.00
C ASN A 95 -23.59 -9.82 10.18
N ASN A 96 -23.97 -8.63 10.65
CA ASN A 96 -25.36 -8.19 10.75
C ASN A 96 -25.92 -7.67 9.41
N GLY A 97 -25.14 -7.74 8.32
CA GLY A 97 -25.52 -7.31 6.98
C GLY A 97 -25.34 -5.82 6.69
N THR A 98 -24.81 -5.05 7.65
CA THR A 98 -24.48 -3.63 7.44
C THR A 98 -23.05 -3.46 6.94
N SER A 99 -22.77 -2.30 6.34
CA SER A 99 -21.42 -1.94 5.89
C SER A 99 -21.04 -0.55 6.38
N THR A 100 -19.77 -0.39 6.76
CA THR A 100 -19.17 0.92 7.02
C THR A 100 -18.13 1.24 5.96
N LEU A 101 -18.06 2.52 5.60
CA LEU A 101 -17.13 3.03 4.59
C LEU A 101 -15.96 3.72 5.29
N VAL A 102 -14.75 3.47 4.81
CA VAL A 102 -13.53 4.10 5.28
C VAL A 102 -12.93 4.85 4.09
N ALA A 103 -12.93 6.18 4.17
CA ALA A 103 -12.33 7.02 3.14
C ALA A 103 -10.82 7.15 3.37
N PRO A 104 -10.00 7.20 2.30
CA PRO A 104 -8.63 7.67 2.39
C PRO A 104 -8.56 9.12 2.89
N PRO A 105 -7.46 9.54 3.56
CA PRO A 105 -7.30 10.92 4.06
C PRO A 105 -7.48 11.99 2.98
N GLU A 106 -7.00 11.72 1.77
CA GLU A 106 -7.09 12.62 0.61
C GLU A 106 -8.40 12.48 -0.17
N GLY A 107 -9.36 11.71 0.35
CA GLY A 107 -10.67 11.49 -0.24
C GLY A 107 -10.74 10.23 -1.08
N ALA A 108 -11.96 9.69 -1.19
CA ALA A 108 -12.21 8.42 -1.87
C ALA A 108 -12.18 8.53 -3.40
N LEU A 109 -12.51 9.70 -3.96
CA LEU A 109 -12.52 9.94 -5.40
C LEU A 109 -11.58 11.09 -5.73
N THR A 110 -10.59 10.83 -6.55
CA THR A 110 -9.76 11.85 -7.19
C THR A 110 -10.09 11.85 -8.68
N ALA A 111 -10.38 13.03 -9.25
CA ALA A 111 -10.69 13.12 -10.68
C ALA A 111 -10.16 14.43 -11.26
N ASP A 112 -9.65 14.35 -12.48
CA ASP A 112 -9.28 15.52 -13.27
C ASP A 112 -10.52 16.37 -13.58
N PRO A 113 -10.37 17.70 -13.66
CA PRO A 113 -11.45 18.58 -14.05
C PRO A 113 -12.02 18.21 -15.42
N ALA A 114 -13.35 18.22 -15.55
CA ALA A 114 -14.05 18.09 -16.82
C ALA A 114 -14.65 19.44 -17.23
N VAL A 115 -14.49 19.82 -18.50
CA VAL A 115 -15.07 21.05 -19.04
C VAL A 115 -16.49 20.76 -19.52
N VAL A 116 -17.49 21.28 -18.81
CA VAL A 116 -18.89 21.16 -19.22
C VAL A 116 -19.22 22.23 -20.27
N PRO A 117 -19.59 21.85 -21.50
CA PRO A 117 -19.97 22.82 -22.53
C PRO A 117 -21.18 23.64 -22.08
N GLY A 118 -21.03 24.97 -22.05
CA GLY A 118 -22.08 25.90 -21.61
C GLY A 118 -22.09 26.24 -20.12
N GLY A 119 -21.23 25.61 -19.30
CA GLY A 119 -21.15 25.85 -17.85
C GLY A 119 -22.26 25.17 -17.04
N CYS A 120 -22.18 25.26 -15.71
CA CYS A 120 -23.17 24.71 -14.78
C CYS A 120 -24.39 25.62 -14.61
N SER A 121 -24.99 26.07 -15.70
CA SER A 121 -26.26 26.82 -15.65
C SER A 121 -27.42 25.84 -15.45
N GLY A 122 -27.64 25.48 -14.18
CA GLY A 122 -28.88 24.92 -13.67
C GLY A 122 -29.77 26.01 -13.08
#